data_AF-A0A7S3LNY7-F1
#
_entry.id   AF-A0A7S3LNY7-F1
#
_cell.length_a   1.000
_cell.length_b   1.000
_cell.length_c   1.000
_cell.angle_alpha   90.00
_cell.angle_beta   90.00
_cell.angle_gamma   90.00
#
_symmetry.space_group_name_H-M   'P 1'
#
loop_
_entity.id
_entity.type
_entity.pdbx_description
1 polymer ?
#
loop_
_entity_poly.entity_id
_entity_poly.type
_entity_poly.pdbx_seq_one_letter_code
_entity_poly.pdbx_strand_id
1 'polypeptide(L)'
;MLLSQLRVNAATNATLLSSGGGGVQVSEFLWGNTAHADVCLSSLLFAGKPCDFIIGSDITYMRGSWDKLLSSVRYLMDNNNGVGTNKPPTAIFAFQERNTPVREFMEHCEKFEMSAFHCYSDRTNGVSVVQLDCRRS
;
A
#
# COMPACT_ATOMS: atom_id res chain seq x y z
N MET A 1 -20.99 13.42 0.58
CA MET A 1 -20.37 13.35 1.93
C MET A 1 -19.19 12.41 1.85
N LEU A 2 -17.94 12.83 1.60
CA LEU A 2 -16.86 11.84 1.41
C LEU A 2 -15.49 12.30 1.95
N LEU A 3 -14.83 13.31 1.37
CA LEU A 3 -13.44 13.63 1.71
C LEU A 3 -13.23 14.35 3.05
N SER A 4 -14.03 15.39 3.35
CA SER A 4 -13.89 16.15 4.61
C SER A 4 -14.14 15.27 5.84
N GLN A 5 -15.14 14.39 5.77
CA GLN A 5 -15.46 13.44 6.84
C GLN A 5 -14.35 12.38 6.99
N LEU A 6 -13.78 11.88 5.88
CA LEU A 6 -12.65 10.95 5.90
C LEU A 6 -11.43 11.60 6.58
N ARG A 7 -11.11 12.85 6.25
CA ARG A 7 -10.02 13.60 6.89
C ARG A 7 -10.23 13.74 8.40
N VAL A 8 -11.44 14.09 8.84
CA VAL A 8 -11.79 14.21 10.27
C VAL A 8 -11.67 12.87 10.98
N ASN A 9 -12.22 11.79 10.39
CA ASN A 9 -12.17 10.46 10.99
C ASN A 9 -10.73 9.94 11.09
N ALA A 10 -9.94 10.10 10.02
CA ALA A 10 -8.54 9.69 10.01
C ALA A 10 -7.71 10.46 11.05
N ALA A 11 -7.88 11.79 11.15
CA ALA A 11 -7.19 12.61 12.15
C ALA A 11 -7.59 12.25 13.60
N THR A 12 -8.87 11.99 13.84
CA THR A 12 -9.37 11.55 15.15
C THR A 12 -8.75 10.21 15.54
N ASN A 13 -8.75 9.24 14.63
CA ASN A 13 -8.15 7.92 14.89
C ASN A 13 -6.63 8.00 15.09
N ALA A 14 -5.94 8.84 14.31
CA ALA A 14 -4.51 9.08 14.48
C ALA A 14 -4.20 9.65 15.87
N THR A 15 -5.03 10.58 16.36
CA THR A 15 -4.87 11.16 17.70
C THR A 15 -5.05 10.09 18.80
N LEU A 16 -6.08 9.26 18.69
CA LEU A 16 -6.34 8.18 19.64
C LEU A 16 -5.18 7.17 19.67
N LEU A 17 -4.69 6.75 18.51
CA LEU A 17 -3.58 5.80 18.41
C LEU A 17 -2.25 6.40 18.87
N SER A 18 -2.05 7.70 18.67
CA SER A 18 -0.82 8.38 19.10
C SER A 18 -0.74 8.59 20.61
N SER A 19 -1.89 8.67 21.29
CA SER A 19 -1.94 8.74 22.77
C SER A 19 -1.36 7.51 23.47
N GLY A 20 -1.29 6.37 22.77
CA GLY A 20 -0.66 5.13 23.25
C GLY A 20 0.86 5.04 23.03
N GLY A 21 1.52 6.11 22.58
CA GLY A 21 2.98 6.15 22.34
C GLY A 21 3.40 5.76 20.91
N GLY A 22 2.45 5.44 20.03
CA GLY A 22 2.70 5.30 18.59
C GLY A 22 2.74 6.65 17.88
N GLY A 23 3.38 6.73 16.71
CA GLY A 23 3.25 7.89 15.81
C GLY A 23 2.35 7.52 14.65
N VAL A 24 1.17 8.13 14.55
CA VAL A 24 0.30 7.98 13.38
C VAL A 24 0.28 9.27 12.58
N GLN A 25 0.63 9.17 11.30
CA GLN A 25 0.55 10.27 10.36
C GLN A 25 -0.48 9.97 9.29
N VAL A 26 -1.22 11.01 8.92
CA VAL A 26 -2.25 10.94 7.88
C VAL A 26 -1.84 11.92 6.79
N SER A 27 -1.74 11.42 5.56
CA SER A 27 -1.47 12.23 4.39
C SER A 27 -2.41 11.83 3.25
N GLU A 28 -2.73 12.79 2.39
CA GLU A 28 -3.44 12.49 1.16
C GLU A 28 -2.49 11.81 0.18
N PHE A 29 -2.96 10.74 -0.45
CA PHE A 29 -2.17 9.96 -1.39
C PHE A 29 -2.96 9.71 -2.67
N LEU A 30 -2.52 10.33 -3.76
CA LEU A 30 -3.06 10.07 -5.09
C LEU A 30 -2.14 9.06 -5.80
N TRP A 31 -2.67 7.90 -6.17
CA TRP A 31 -1.90 6.90 -6.92
C TRP A 31 -1.38 7.48 -8.24
N GLY A 32 -0.12 7.19 -8.53
CA GLY A 32 0.62 7.67 -9.69
C GLY A 32 1.24 9.05 -9.51
N ASN A 33 1.03 9.70 -8.35
CA ASN A 33 1.68 10.98 -8.04
C ASN A 33 2.88 10.76 -7.11
N THR A 34 4.09 10.85 -7.67
CA THR A 34 5.35 10.65 -6.93
C THR A 34 5.56 11.70 -5.83
N ALA A 35 5.08 12.94 -6.01
CA ALA A 35 5.20 13.97 -4.98
C ALA A 35 4.45 13.60 -3.69
N HIS A 36 3.34 12.88 -3.78
CA HIS A 36 2.64 12.36 -2.59
C HIS A 36 3.41 11.21 -1.94
N ALA A 37 4.06 10.36 -2.75
CA ALA A 37 4.91 9.30 -2.25
C ALA A 37 6.15 9.82 -1.53
N ASP A 38 6.76 10.90 -2.03
CA ASP A 38 7.88 11.57 -1.39
C ASP A 38 7.49 12.14 -0.02
N VAL A 39 6.28 12.71 0.12
CA VAL A 39 5.77 13.16 1.42
C VAL A 39 5.66 11.99 2.40
N CYS A 40 5.14 10.84 1.99
CA CYS A 40 5.07 9.65 2.83
C CYS A 40 6.46 9.15 3.26
N LEU A 41 7.41 9.05 2.32
CA LEU A 41 8.77 8.59 2.60
C LEU A 41 9.56 9.57 3.47
N SER A 42 9.45 10.88 3.20
CA SER A 42 10.12 11.93 3.99
C SER A 42 9.67 11.92 5.45
N SER A 43 8.40 11.61 5.70
CA SER A 43 7.87 11.56 7.06
C SER A 43 8.39 10.35 7.84
N LEU A 44 8.59 9.21 7.16
CA LEU A 44 9.26 8.03 7.71
C LEU A 44 10.75 8.29 7.98
N LEU A 45 11.44 8.94 7.05
CA LEU A 45 12.84 9.35 7.20
C LEU A 45 13.03 10.30 8.40
N PHE A 46 12.16 11.29 8.57
CA PHE A 46 12.21 12.19 9.73
C PHE A 46 12.02 11.45 11.05
N ALA A 47 11.17 10.42 11.06
CA ALA A 47 10.99 9.54 12.21
C ALA A 47 12.16 8.56 12.42
N GLY A 48 13.15 8.51 11.51
CA GLY A 48 14.28 7.59 11.55
C GLY A 48 13.87 6.13 11.39
N LYS A 49 12.74 5.84 10.73
CA LYS A 49 12.19 4.49 10.60
C LYS A 49 12.01 4.09 9.13
N PRO A 50 12.31 2.83 8.75
CA PRO A 50 11.96 2.30 7.45
C PRO A 50 10.46 1.99 7.35
N CYS A 51 9.93 1.93 6.12
CA CYS A 51 8.67 1.26 5.85
C CYS A 51 8.92 -0.26 5.80
N ASP A 52 8.23 -1.04 6.63
CA ASP A 52 8.29 -2.51 6.55
C ASP A 52 7.20 -3.07 5.63
N PHE A 53 6.01 -2.46 5.67
CA PHE A 53 4.81 -2.97 5.01
C PHE A 53 4.01 -1.87 4.34
N ILE A 54 3.44 -2.20 3.17
CA ILE A 54 2.42 -1.41 2.48
C ILE A 54 1.14 -2.25 2.47
N ILE A 55 0.07 -1.78 3.11
CA ILE A 55 -1.17 -2.53 3.24
C ILE A 55 -2.29 -1.85 2.46
N GLY A 56 -2.99 -2.62 1.63
CA GLY A 56 -4.15 -2.17 0.87
C GLY A 56 -5.35 -3.08 1.11
N SER A 57 -6.53 -2.48 1.32
CA SER A 57 -7.78 -3.22 1.53
C SER A 57 -8.82 -2.76 0.53
N ASP A 58 -9.27 -3.69 -0.33
CA ASP A 58 -10.25 -3.50 -1.39
C ASP A 58 -9.95 -2.28 -2.27
N ILE A 59 -8.67 -2.10 -2.63
CA ILE A 59 -8.19 -1.00 -3.49
C ILE A 59 -7.97 -1.42 -4.96
N THR A 60 -8.17 -2.71 -5.26
CA THR A 60 -7.93 -3.29 -6.59
C THR A 60 -9.19 -3.36 -7.47
N TYR A 61 -10.37 -3.03 -6.94
CA TYR A 61 -11.65 -3.13 -7.67
C TYR A 61 -11.72 -2.29 -8.95
N MET A 62 -10.94 -1.21 -9.04
CA MET A 62 -10.85 -0.37 -10.24
C MET A 62 -9.68 -0.80 -11.13
N ARG A 63 -9.97 -1.64 -12.13
CA ARG A 63 -8.98 -2.08 -13.14
C ARG A 63 -8.22 -0.91 -13.78
N GLY A 64 -8.92 0.16 -14.16
CA GLY A 64 -8.33 1.33 -14.81
C GLY A 64 -7.34 2.14 -13.94
N SER A 65 -7.25 1.85 -12.64
CA SER A 65 -6.27 2.47 -11.74
C SER A 65 -5.10 1.57 -11.36
N TRP A 66 -5.05 0.33 -11.84
CA TRP A 66 -3.98 -0.62 -11.47
C TRP A 66 -2.59 -0.08 -11.80
N ASP A 67 -2.39 0.51 -12.98
CA ASP A 67 -1.08 1.04 -13.36
C ASP A 67 -0.57 2.10 -12.37
N LYS A 68 -1.46 3.03 -11.99
CA LYS A 68 -1.15 4.09 -11.04
C LYS A 68 -0.88 3.52 -9.65
N LEU A 69 -1.69 2.54 -9.21
CA LEU A 69 -1.53 1.86 -7.92
C LEU A 69 -0.17 1.15 -7.86
N LEU A 70 0.11 0.26 -8.82
CA LEU A 70 1.32 -0.56 -8.83
C LEU A 70 2.58 0.30 -9.02
N SER A 71 2.53 1.35 -9.86
CA SER A 71 3.63 2.31 -9.98
C SER A 71 3.94 3.01 -8.65
N SER A 72 2.91 3.37 -7.88
CA SER A 72 3.08 4.01 -6.57
C SER A 72 3.70 3.06 -5.56
N VAL A 73 3.24 1.81 -5.55
CA VAL A 73 3.73 0.76 -4.64
C VAL A 73 5.18 0.44 -4.95
N ARG A 74 5.50 0.29 -6.24
CA ARG A 74 6.87 0.08 -6.71
C ARG A 74 7.77 1.24 -6.31
N TYR A 75 7.33 2.48 -6.53
CA TYR A 75 8.07 3.67 -6.14
C TYR A 75 8.36 3.70 -4.63
N LEU A 76 7.36 3.42 -3.79
CA LEU A 76 7.53 3.35 -2.34
C LEU A 76 8.50 2.24 -1.94
N MET A 77 8.46 1.08 -2.61
CA MET A 77 9.38 -0.03 -2.36
C MET A 77 10.83 0.28 -2.74
N ASP A 78 11.05 0.88 -3.91
CA ASP A 78 12.38 1.21 -4.42
C ASP A 78 13.03 2.37 -3.64
N ASN A 79 12.23 3.32 -3.16
CA ASN A 79 12.72 4.54 -2.50
C ASN A 79 12.63 4.48 -0.97
N ASN A 80 12.33 3.31 -0.41
CA ASN A 80 12.38 3.06 1.04
C ASN A 80 13.83 2.96 1.55
N ASN A 81 14.60 4.03 1.39
CA ASN A 81 16.01 4.12 1.78
C ASN A 81 16.18 4.57 3.25
N GLY A 82 15.26 4.16 4.12
CA GLY A 82 15.35 4.42 5.56
C GLY A 82 16.67 3.93 6.15
N VAL A 83 17.19 4.68 7.12
CA VAL A 83 18.47 4.41 7.78
C VAL A 83 18.52 2.97 8.31
N GLY A 84 19.36 2.12 7.71
CA GLY A 84 19.78 0.83 8.29
C GLY A 84 19.09 -0.43 7.77
N THR A 85 18.17 -0.38 6.80
CA THR A 85 17.56 -1.62 6.26
C THR A 85 17.83 -1.82 4.77
N ASN A 86 18.58 -2.87 4.44
CA ASN A 86 18.82 -3.31 3.06
C ASN A 86 17.63 -4.07 2.45
N LYS A 87 16.47 -4.13 3.11
CA LYS A 87 15.31 -4.93 2.67
C LYS A 87 14.18 -4.01 2.17
N PRO A 88 13.67 -4.22 0.95
CA PRO A 88 12.49 -3.49 0.47
C PRO A 88 11.25 -3.88 1.30
N PRO A 89 10.25 -2.98 1.44
CA PRO A 89 9.00 -3.30 2.12
C PRO A 89 8.23 -4.37 1.37
N THR A 90 7.39 -5.10 2.10
CA THR A 90 6.45 -6.07 1.51
C THR A 90 5.08 -5.41 1.35
N ALA A 91 4.46 -5.50 0.17
CA ALA A 91 3.08 -5.05 0.00
C ALA A 91 2.09 -6.20 0.15
N ILE A 92 0.98 -5.96 0.85
CA ILE A 92 -0.05 -6.96 1.12
C ILE A 92 -1.40 -6.35 0.77
N PHE A 93 -2.08 -6.94 -0.22
CA PHE A 93 -3.40 -6.51 -0.65
C PHE A 93 -4.46 -7.56 -0.38
N ALA A 94 -5.46 -7.18 0.41
CA ALA A 94 -6.66 -7.96 0.64
C ALA A 94 -7.80 -7.36 -0.19
N PHE A 95 -8.55 -8.16 -0.94
CA PHE A 95 -9.66 -7.67 -1.77
C PHE A 95 -10.70 -8.75 -2.05
N GLN A 96 -11.89 -8.33 -2.50
CA GLN A 96 -12.95 -9.27 -2.87
C GLN A 96 -12.76 -9.79 -4.30
N GLU A 97 -12.75 -11.12 -4.46
CA GLU A 97 -12.55 -11.81 -5.76
C GLU A 97 -13.61 -11.43 -6.79
N ARG A 98 -14.84 -11.12 -6.34
CA ARG A 98 -15.93 -10.70 -7.24
C ARG A 98 -15.64 -9.36 -7.95
N ASN A 99 -14.83 -8.51 -7.34
CA ASN A 99 -14.46 -7.20 -7.87
C ASN A 99 -13.14 -7.25 -8.65
N THR A 100 -12.24 -8.12 -8.21
CA THR A 100 -10.88 -8.25 -8.76
C THR A 100 -10.54 -9.73 -8.93
N PRO A 101 -10.57 -10.25 -10.17
CA PRO A 101 -10.08 -11.60 -10.41
C PRO A 101 -8.59 -11.68 -10.06
N VAL A 102 -8.24 -12.50 -9.06
CA VAL A 102 -6.89 -12.60 -8.49
C VAL A 102 -5.84 -12.83 -9.57
N ARG A 103 -6.11 -13.78 -10.47
CA ARG A 103 -5.20 -14.14 -11.55
C ARG A 103 -4.88 -12.95 -12.47
N GLU A 104 -5.91 -12.22 -12.87
CA GLU A 104 -5.76 -11.05 -13.74
C GLU A 104 -4.93 -9.96 -13.05
N PHE A 105 -5.18 -9.71 -11.77
CA PHE A 105 -4.40 -8.75 -10.99
C PHE A 105 -2.93 -9.18 -10.84
N MET A 106 -2.67 -10.46 -10.56
CA MET A 106 -1.31 -10.99 -10.45
C MET A 106 -0.55 -10.90 -11.78
N GLU A 107 -1.17 -11.29 -12.89
CA GLU A 107 -0.59 -11.15 -14.24
C GLU A 107 -0.27 -9.68 -14.57
N HIS A 108 -1.08 -8.75 -14.08
CA HIS A 108 -0.84 -7.32 -14.26
C HIS A 108 0.31 -6.78 -13.38
N CYS A 109 0.53 -7.37 -12.20
CA CYS A 109 1.68 -7.04 -11.33
C CYS A 109 3.03 -7.36 -12.00
N GLU A 110 3.09 -8.44 -12.78
CA GLU A 110 4.34 -8.86 -13.46
C GLU A 110 4.85 -7.81 -14.45
N LYS A 111 3.96 -7.01 -15.05
CA LYS A 111 4.32 -5.89 -15.95
C LYS A 111 5.09 -4.78 -15.25
N PHE A 112 5.01 -4.72 -13.93
CA PHE A 112 5.71 -3.74 -13.08
C PHE A 112 6.91 -4.37 -12.36
N GLU A 113 7.41 -5.52 -12.84
CA GLU A 113 8.53 -6.26 -12.26
C GLU A 113 8.31 -6.63 -10.79
N MET A 114 7.05 -6.82 -10.41
CA MET A 114 6.67 -7.27 -9.09
C MET A 114 6.24 -8.73 -9.14
N SER A 115 6.82 -9.55 -8.27
CA SER A 115 6.34 -10.90 -8.03
C SER A 115 5.10 -10.84 -7.16
N ALA A 116 4.02 -11.47 -7.61
CA ALA A 116 2.80 -11.59 -6.84
C ALA A 116 2.63 -13.03 -6.33
N PHE A 117 2.26 -13.18 -5.05
CA PHE A 117 2.01 -14.46 -4.40
C PHE A 117 0.62 -14.46 -3.80
N HIS A 118 -0.21 -15.44 -4.18
CA HIS A 118 -1.52 -15.63 -3.57
C HIS A 118 -1.35 -16.35 -2.23
N CYS A 119 -1.45 -15.60 -1.13
CA CYS A 119 -1.13 -16.09 0.21
C CYS A 119 -2.31 -16.74 0.92
N TYR A 120 -3.52 -16.29 0.65
CA TYR A 120 -4.73 -16.74 1.33
C TYR A 120 -5.97 -16.50 0.48
N SER A 121 -6.93 -17.42 0.54
CA SER A 121 -8.28 -17.28 -0.03
C SER A 121 -9.31 -17.80 0.96
N ASP A 122 -10.29 -16.94 1.29
CA ASP A 122 -11.52 -17.32 1.95
C ASP A 122 -12.62 -17.46 0.90
N ARG A 123 -12.91 -18.71 0.53
CA ARG A 123 -13.96 -19.01 -0.47
C ARG A 123 -15.37 -18.72 0.03
N THR A 124 -15.58 -18.66 1.34
CA THR A 124 -16.90 -18.39 1.93
C THR A 124 -17.27 -16.93 1.73
N ASN A 125 -16.31 -16.04 1.97
CA ASN A 125 -16.50 -14.60 1.86
C ASN A 125 -15.98 -14.02 0.54
N GLY A 126 -15.35 -14.84 -0.30
CA GLY A 126 -14.78 -14.44 -1.59
C GLY A 126 -13.66 -13.41 -1.43
N VAL A 127 -12.80 -13.58 -0.42
CA VAL A 127 -11.68 -12.67 -0.12
C VAL A 127 -10.37 -13.35 -0.46
N SER A 128 -9.47 -12.63 -1.15
CA SER A 128 -8.09 -13.07 -1.35
C SER A 128 -7.11 -12.10 -0.74
N VAL A 129 -5.95 -12.62 -0.37
CA VAL A 129 -4.79 -11.84 0.03
C VAL A 129 -3.63 -12.17 -0.90
N VAL A 130 -3.11 -11.13 -1.54
CA VAL A 130 -1.94 -11.20 -2.43
C VAL A 130 -0.80 -10.41 -1.81
N GLN A 131 0.35 -11.04 -1.69
CA GLN A 131 1.62 -10.40 -1.35
C GLN A 131 2.35 -10.00 -2.63
N LEU A 132 2.93 -8.80 -2.65
CA LEU A 132 3.77 -8.31 -3.74
C LEU A 132 5.18 -8.02 -3.22
N ASP A 133 6.17 -8.50 -3.97
CA ASP A 133 7.59 -8.25 -3.73
C ASP A 133 8.24 -7.70 -5.00
N CYS A 134 9.14 -6.72 -4.86
CA CYS A 134 9.94 -6.23 -5.98
C CYS A 134 11.02 -7.23 -6.37
N ARG A 135 11.11 -7.57 -7.66
CA ARG A 135 12.31 -8.22 -8.17
C ARG A 135 13.42 -7.16 -8.18
N ARG A 136 14.52 -7.43 -7.48
CA ARG A 136 15.76 -6.66 -7.65
C ARG A 136 16.38 -7.10 -8.98
N SER A 137 16.44 -6.19 -9.94
CA SER A 137 17.24 -6.30 -11.17
C SER A 137 18.73 -6.24 -10.84
#